data_AF-A0A3G2R5R1-F1
#
_entry.id   AF-A0A3G2R5R1-F1
#
_cell.length_a   1.000
_cell.length_b   1.000
_cell.length_c   1.000
_cell.angle_alpha   90.00
_cell.angle_beta   90.00
_cell.angle_gamma   90.00
#
_symmetry.space_group_name_H-M   'P 1'
#
loop_
_entity.id
_entity.type
_entity.pdbx_description
1 polymer ?
#
loop_
_entity_poly.entity_id
_entity_poly.type
_entity_poly.pdbx_seq_one_letter_code
_entity_poly.pdbx_strand_id
1 'polypeptide(L)' 'MELLTINKTVPRHLQLNLQEPIVLVYEVKKIVRELKEKNPILRNYRLMDVGLPGKNQKTPRMSLYFIKSR' A
#
# COMPACT_ATOMS: atom_id res chain seq x y z
N MET A 1 -20.35 -0.04 4.62
CA MET A 1 -18.91 -0.30 4.80
C MET A 1 -18.17 0.93 4.32
N GLU A 2 -17.25 1.47 5.11
CA GLU A 2 -16.45 2.65 4.73
C GLU A 2 -15.12 2.16 4.13
N LEU A 3 -14.85 2.55 2.88
CA LEU A 3 -13.65 2.19 2.12
C LEU A 3 -12.78 3.44 1.94
N LEU A 4 -11.51 3.34 2.30
CA LEU A 4 -10.51 4.38 2.11
C LEU A 4 -9.45 3.90 1.13
N THR A 5 -9.14 4.72 0.12
CA THR A 5 -8.06 4.42 -0.84
C THR A 5 -6.93 5.42 -0.66
N ILE A 6 -5.70 4.94 -0.48
CA ILE A 6 -4.50 5.77 -0.42
C ILE A 6 -3.60 5.44 -1.61
N ASN A 7 -3.40 6.40 -2.49
CA ASN A 7 -2.45 6.29 -3.60
C ASN A 7 -1.07 6.76 -3.15
N LYS A 8 -0.06 5.90 -3.27
CA LYS A 8 1.33 6.18 -2.89
C LYS A 8 2.26 5.84 -4.03
N THR A 9 3.28 6.66 -4.25
CA THR A 9 4.33 6.34 -5.23
C THR A 9 4.98 5.02 -4.85
N VAL A 10 5.12 4.09 -5.80
CA VAL A 10 5.84 2.83 -5.56
C VAL A 10 7.31 3.17 -5.34
N PRO A 11 7.89 2.79 -4.19
CA PRO A 11 9.33 2.92 -3.97
C PRO A 11 10.14 2.26 -5.09
N ARG A 12 11.23 2.89 -5.52
CA ARG A 12 12.04 2.39 -6.65
C ARG A 12 12.54 0.96 -6.47
N HIS A 13 12.90 0.57 -5.24
CA HIS A 13 13.34 -0.80 -4.94
C HIS A 13 12.23 -1.83 -5.10
N LEU A 14 10.97 -1.46 -4.84
CA LEU A 14 9.82 -2.33 -5.09
C LEU A 14 9.51 -2.49 -6.57
N GLN A 15 9.86 -1.51 -7.42
CA GLN A 15 9.66 -1.63 -8.87
C GLN A 15 10.58 -2.69 -9.49
N LEU A 16 11.75 -2.93 -8.88
CA LEU A 16 12.75 -3.90 -9.34
C LEU A 16 12.46 -5.31 -8.79
N ASN A 17 11.93 -5.40 -7.57
CA ASN A 17 11.76 -6.67 -6.84
C ASN A 17 10.31 -7.20 -6.82
N LEU A 18 9.45 -6.78 -7.77
CA LEU A 18 8.07 -7.31 -7.90
C LEU A 18 8.00 -8.84 -8.06
N GLN A 19 9.12 -9.48 -8.42
CA GLN A 19 9.23 -10.92 -8.61
C GLN A 19 9.45 -11.71 -7.32
N GLU A 20 9.72 -11.03 -6.19
CA GLU A 20 9.90 -11.66 -4.88
C GLU A 20 8.71 -11.34 -3.95
N PRO A 21 7.72 -12.24 -3.84
CA PRO A 21 6.49 -11.97 -3.10
C PRO A 21 6.73 -11.64 -1.61
N ILE A 22 7.73 -12.26 -1.00
CA ILE A 22 8.06 -12.08 0.42
C ILE A 22 8.57 -10.65 0.69
N VAL A 23 9.44 -10.13 -0.17
CA VAL A 23 9.98 -8.77 -0.06
C VAL A 23 8.87 -7.74 -0.25
N LEU A 24 7.98 -7.98 -1.22
CA LEU A 24 6.83 -7.12 -1.47
C LEU A 24 5.90 -7.02 -0.25
N VAL A 25 5.57 -8.15 0.38
CA VAL A 25 4.72 -8.19 1.59
C VAL A 25 5.37 -7.42 2.75
N TYR A 26 6.67 -7.58 2.95
CA TYR A 26 7.39 -6.89 4.04
C TYR A 26 7.35 -5.36 3.87
N GLU A 27 7.62 -4.89 2.66
CA GLU A 27 7.61 -3.47 2.35
C GLU A 27 6.21 -2.85 2.40
N VAL A 28 5.19 -3.56 1.91
CA VAL A 28 3.79 -3.13 2.07
C VAL A 28 3.43 -2.97 3.55
N LYS A 29 3.81 -3.94 4.40
CA LYS A 29 3.60 -3.85 5.86
C LYS A 29 4.30 -2.63 6.46
N LYS A 30 5.54 -2.35 6.04
CA LYS A 30 6.29 -1.16 6.47
C LYS A 30 5.59 0.13 6.06
N ILE A 31 5.17 0.24 4.81
CA ILE A 31 4.43 1.40 4.28
C ILE A 31 3.15 1.64 5.08
N VAL A 32 2.38 0.58 5.35
CA VAL A 32 1.13 0.66 6.11
C VAL A 32 1.38 1.10 7.55
N ARG A 33 2.44 0.59 8.19
CA ARG A 33 2.85 1.01 9.53
C ARG A 33 3.17 2.51 9.57
N GLU A 34 4.02 2.99 8.66
CA GLU A 34 4.37 4.42 8.58
C GLU A 34 3.14 5.30 8.33
N LEU A 35 2.19 4.84 7.51
CA LEU A 35 0.93 5.56 7.28
C LEU A 35 0.11 5.68 8.56
N LYS A 36 -0.01 4.60 9.34
CA LYS A 36 -0.74 4.59 10.63
C LYS A 36 -0.05 5.41 11.72
N GLU A 37 1.28 5.50 11.68
CA GLU A 37 2.04 6.37 12.58
C GLU A 37 1.79 7.85 12.25
N LYS A 38 1.77 8.22 10.96
CA LYS A 38 1.50 9.60 10.51
C LYS A 38 0.03 10.02 10.59
N ASN A 39 -0.89 9.09 10.41
CA ASN A 39 -2.33 9.34 10.48
C ASN A 39 -3.01 8.33 11.42
N PRO A 40 -3.20 8.68 12.70
CA PRO A 40 -3.80 7.81 13.70
C PRO A 40 -5.22 7.33 13.35
N ILE A 41 -5.96 8.06 12.51
CA ILE A 41 -7.31 7.66 12.06
C ILE A 41 -7.25 6.29 11.37
N LEU A 42 -6.15 5.99 10.66
CA LEU A 42 -5.93 4.71 9.97
C LEU A 42 -5.79 3.51 10.91
N ARG A 43 -5.65 3.71 12.23
CA ARG A 43 -5.66 2.61 13.20
C ARG A 43 -7.01 1.90 13.22
N ASN A 44 -8.10 2.63 12.95
CA ASN A 44 -9.44 2.09 12.82
C ASN A 44 -9.71 1.47 11.44
N TYR A 45 -8.66 1.28 10.63
CA TYR A 45 -8.77 0.70 9.29
C TYR A 45 -7.84 -0.51 9.15
N ARG A 46 -8.32 -1.54 8.45
CA ARG A 46 -7.54 -2.71 8.03
C ARG A 46 -7.24 -2.59 6.55
N LEU A 47 -6.00 -2.90 6.17
CA LEU A 47 -5.65 -3.06 4.76
C LEU A 47 -6.41 -4.27 4.23
N MET A 48 -7.14 -4.08 3.14
CA MET A 48 -7.92 -5.11 2.46
C MET A 48 -7.19 -5.62 1.22
N ASP A 49 -6.68 -4.71 0.39
CA ASP A 49 -6.04 -5.06 -0.88
C ASP A 49 -4.98 -4.03 -1.28
N VAL A 50 -4.10 -4.42 -2.21
CA VAL A 50 -3.04 -3.58 -2.78
C VAL A 50 -3.07 -3.66 -4.30
N GLY A 51 -3.49 -2.56 -4.92
CA GLY A 51 -3.41 -2.38 -6.37
C GLY A 51 -2.02 -1.94 -6.80
N LEU A 52 -1.38 -2.70 -7.68
CA LEU A 52 -0.13 -2.34 -8.34
C LEU A 52 -0.40 -2.08 -9.83
N PRO A 53 -0.02 -0.91 -10.38
CA PRO A 53 -0.23 -0.62 -11.78
C PRO A 53 0.77 -1.40 -12.63
N GLY A 54 0.32 -1.89 -13.78
CA GLY A 54 1.17 -2.54 -14.77
C GLY A 54 2.30 -1.63 -15.27
N LYS A 55 3.32 -2.24 -15.90
CA LYS A 55 4.60 -1.65 -16.35
C LYS A 55 4.51 -0.35 -17.19
N ASN A 56 3.34 0.06 -17.65
CA ASN A 56 3.17 1.15 -18.63
C ASN A 56 2.91 2.55 -18.02
N GLN A 57 3.02 2.73 -16.71
CA GLN A 57 2.87 4.06 -16.10
C GLN A 57 4.23 4.76 -15.91
N LYS A 58 4.34 6.01 -16.40
CA LYS A 58 5.52 6.88 -16.22
C LYS A 58 5.92 7.07 -14.76
N THR A 59 4.95 7.00 -13.84
CA THR A 59 5.18 7.01 -12.39
C THR A 59 4.37 5.89 -11.76
N PRO A 60 4.99 4.77 -11.35
CA PRO A 60 4.25 3.67 -10.74
C PRO A 60 3.64 4.14 -9.41
N ARG A 61 2.32 3.99 -9.27
CA ARG A 61 1.56 4.35 -8.05
C ARG A 61 0.86 3.14 -7.48
N MET A 62 1.19 2.75 -6.26
CA MET A 62 0.47 1.71 -5.52
C MET A 62 -0.80 2.29 -4.91
N SER A 63 -1.92 1.59 -5.05
CA SER A 63 -3.17 1.91 -4.38
C SER A 63 -3.35 0.96 -3.19
N LEU A 64 -3.46 1.52 -1.99
CA LEU A 64 -3.73 0.77 -0.77
C LEU A 64 -5.21 0.93 -0.42
N TYR A 65 -5.95 -0.18 -0.43
CA TYR A 65 -7.36 -0.20 -0.11
C TYR A 65 -7.57 -0.61 1.34
N PHE A 66 -8.26 0.23 2.09
CA PHE A 66 -8.50 0.06 3.51
C PHE A 66 -9.99 -0.02 3.79
N ILE A 67 -10.39 -0.95 4.64
CA ILE A 67 -11.76 -1.04 5.16
C ILE A 67 -11.79 -0.65 6.63
N LYS A 68 -12.80 0.09 7.05
CA LYS A 68 -12.98 0.43 8.47
C LYS A 68 -13.15 -0.84 9.29
N SER A 69 -12.26 -1.03 10.28
CA SER A 69 -12.45 -1.98 11.36
C SER A 69 -13.75 -1.62 12.07
N ARG A 70 -14.66 -2.59 12.17
CA ARG A 70 -15.79 -2.48 13.10
C ARG A 70 -15.28 -2.26 14.52
#